data_AF-A0A1I4UR97-F1
#
_entry.id   AF-A0A1I4UR97-F1
#
_cell.length_a   1.000
_cell.length_b   1.000
_cell.length_c   1.000
_cell.angle_alpha   90.00
_cell.angle_beta   90.00
_cell.angle_gamma   90.00
#
_symmetry.space_group_name_H-M   'P 1'
#
loop_
_entity.id
_entity.type
_entity.pdbx_description
1 polymer ?
#
loop_
_entity_poly.entity_id
_entity_poly.type
_entity_poly.pdbx_seq_one_letter_code
_entity_poly.pdbx_strand_id
1 'polypeptide(L)'
;MIDGFFREEWTNYLRSYGFPDNPKENFYEIANKTVSLLHKDEITLLNKALLHQKVYTGIAPVRVIPYEYDCLFEGTLNLLLTDRYDEQQLATVYKQVIGYHRERQQLAGTGAAAVSPVPAYNGIDVIDISQEGSTIDYSEAPAPAVTADTTPATDNTPSYYDENAKLGHRFKEKLYLNVREADWLNKFWNPDNIFLSVEGCCIAVIRLYLACIKAVDKEYKQKDSSFETCISELTDNAMQVLYPGKSKNDAVYYRERLESDIYLTIFKRAENAVREKYRQKRKLNEDFPYDKYSAAFEDQIGRFVSEAVVSREKAIPPADRVTEIQLNAQNNTRWRVFFDEIEQKVSKDNYAACIGEVVQLAALNINNPQKENIFFEASKLFASYDRQDAVRFYLKYLHADLRSEKADQKQLPKNIHKSLFKTEQEKQSFELVAGNLVQTLNLKAALEEVPGIFAKKRRTVQLDAAAIEAVISAHNETVESLNKLLQDDEQEEAPVLPPVASITLLPPVVEIKTENAIAFADGIVLNNHQEELLSVFKENAFSLPAEKVGHFAKERKLFRDQLIESINSSCYEVLDDLLIEEYDDTYTITESYFQTITV
;
A
#
# COMPACT_ATOMS: atom_id res chain seq x y z
N MET A 1 -9.13 11.77 23.26
CA MET A 1 -7.71 11.94 22.88
C MET A 1 -7.57 12.59 21.51
N ILE A 2 -8.53 12.37 20.61
CA ILE A 2 -8.57 12.89 19.25
C ILE A 2 -9.82 13.77 19.09
N ASP A 3 -9.80 15.01 19.59
CA ASP A 3 -10.93 15.91 19.35
C ASP A 3 -10.51 17.34 19.03
N GLY A 4 -11.36 17.99 18.23
CA GLY A 4 -11.15 19.30 17.64
C GLY A 4 -10.09 19.29 16.54
N PHE A 5 -8.85 19.55 16.90
CA PHE A 5 -7.76 19.86 15.97
C PHE A 5 -7.35 18.68 15.08
N PHE A 6 -7.18 17.48 15.63
CA PHE A 6 -6.86 16.30 14.83
C PHE A 6 -7.99 15.96 13.86
N ARG A 7 -9.25 16.19 14.26
CA ARG A 7 -10.41 15.92 13.42
C ARG A 7 -10.41 16.78 12.16
N GLU A 8 -10.13 18.07 12.33
CA GLU A 8 -10.01 19.01 11.22
C GLU A 8 -8.81 18.71 10.32
N GLU A 9 -7.63 18.47 10.91
CA GLU A 9 -6.41 18.10 10.17
C GLU A 9 -6.56 16.81 9.39
N TRP A 10 -7.13 15.76 10.00
CA TRP A 10 -7.38 14.49 9.31
C TRP A 10 -8.32 14.67 8.13
N THR A 11 -9.37 15.46 8.31
CA THR A 11 -10.35 15.73 7.25
C THR A 11 -9.71 16.52 6.10
N ASN A 12 -8.90 17.53 6.42
CA ASN A 12 -8.14 18.29 5.43
C ASN A 12 -7.10 17.43 4.71
N TYR A 13 -6.41 16.55 5.46
CA TYR A 13 -5.46 15.59 4.94
C TYR A 13 -6.15 14.63 3.96
N LEU A 14 -7.29 14.02 4.31
CA LEU A 14 -8.09 13.19 3.39
C LEU A 14 -8.57 13.95 2.15
N ARG A 15 -8.99 15.22 2.31
CA ARG A 15 -9.39 16.06 1.16
C ARG A 15 -8.25 16.28 0.19
N SER A 16 -7.01 16.41 0.68
CA SER A 16 -5.81 16.51 -0.18
C SER A 16 -5.57 15.24 -1.03
N TYR A 17 -6.14 14.11 -0.64
CA TYR A 17 -6.12 12.85 -1.39
C TYR A 17 -7.39 12.61 -2.23
N GLY A 18 -8.24 13.62 -2.40
CA GLY A 18 -9.42 13.54 -3.26
C GLY A 18 -10.64 12.86 -2.63
N PHE A 19 -10.65 12.66 -1.31
CA PHE A 19 -11.86 12.24 -0.60
C PHE A 19 -12.78 13.47 -0.40
N PRO A 20 -13.97 13.49 -1.00
CA PRO A 20 -14.77 14.71 -1.14
C PRO A 20 -15.31 15.22 0.20
N ASP A 21 -15.72 14.33 1.09
CA ASP A 21 -15.92 14.53 2.54
C ASP A 21 -15.89 13.13 3.19
N ASN A 22 -15.41 13.05 4.43
CA ASN A 22 -15.09 11.79 5.14
C ASN A 22 -16.15 10.67 4.94
N PRO A 23 -15.86 9.57 4.23
CA PRO A 23 -16.88 8.58 3.90
C PRO A 23 -17.17 7.57 5.02
N LYS A 24 -16.67 7.73 6.25
CA LYS A 24 -17.18 7.00 7.43
C LYS A 24 -17.10 7.86 8.69
N GLU A 25 -18.25 8.33 9.17
CA GLU A 25 -18.41 8.96 10.49
C GLU A 25 -17.86 8.08 11.64
N ASN A 26 -17.65 6.78 11.41
CA ASN A 26 -17.09 5.83 12.38
C ASN A 26 -15.57 5.94 12.60
N PHE A 27 -14.79 6.74 11.85
CA PHE A 27 -13.33 6.83 12.08
C PHE A 27 -13.00 7.20 13.53
N TYR A 28 -13.59 8.29 14.02
CA TYR A 28 -13.34 8.78 15.38
C TYR A 28 -13.93 7.86 16.45
N GLU A 29 -15.03 7.18 16.13
CA GLU A 29 -15.63 6.18 17.02
C GLU A 29 -14.71 4.96 17.16
N ILE A 30 -14.23 4.42 16.05
CA ILE A 30 -13.26 3.31 16.02
C ILE A 30 -11.96 3.73 16.69
N ALA A 31 -11.43 4.92 16.38
CA ALA A 31 -10.22 5.45 17.00
C ALA A 31 -10.36 5.57 18.53
N ASN A 32 -11.48 6.11 19.01
CA ASN A 32 -11.74 6.21 20.45
C ASN A 32 -11.98 4.84 21.11
N LYS A 33 -12.64 3.89 20.41
CA LYS A 33 -12.81 2.51 20.89
C LYS A 33 -11.50 1.73 20.93
N THR A 34 -10.64 1.88 19.92
CA THR A 34 -9.32 1.26 19.83
C THR A 34 -8.41 1.63 20.99
N VAL A 35 -8.56 2.83 21.58
CA VAL A 35 -7.80 3.21 22.79
C VAL A 35 -8.07 2.25 23.96
N SER A 36 -9.27 1.64 24.04
CA SER A 36 -9.59 0.64 25.06
C SER A 36 -8.88 -0.71 24.86
N LEU A 37 -8.33 -0.97 23.66
CA LEU A 37 -7.54 -2.16 23.35
C LEU A 37 -6.05 -2.02 23.72
N LEU A 38 -5.63 -0.83 24.16
CA LEU A 38 -4.26 -0.56 24.60
C LEU A 38 -4.13 -0.71 26.12
N HIS A 39 -2.96 -1.14 26.60
CA HIS A 39 -2.67 -1.12 28.03
C HIS A 39 -2.53 0.30 28.56
N LYS A 40 -2.77 0.50 29.87
CA LYS A 40 -2.71 1.83 30.52
C LYS A 40 -1.38 2.58 30.27
N ASP A 41 -0.27 1.85 30.23
CA ASP A 41 1.06 2.42 29.96
C ASP A 41 1.24 2.79 28.49
N GLU A 42 0.67 2.01 27.57
CA GLU A 42 0.63 2.29 26.13
C GLU A 42 -0.22 3.53 25.84
N ILE A 43 -1.37 3.66 26.49
CA ILE A 43 -2.24 4.85 26.41
C ILE A 43 -1.48 6.08 26.89
N THR A 44 -0.72 5.99 27.98
CA THR A 44 0.06 7.10 28.51
C THR A 44 1.17 7.54 27.55
N LEU A 45 1.83 6.58 26.89
CA LEU A 45 2.88 6.86 25.91
C LEU A 45 2.32 7.40 24.58
N LEU A 46 1.20 6.86 24.12
CA LEU A 46 0.49 7.37 22.95
C LEU A 46 0.05 8.81 23.19
N ASN A 47 -0.53 9.08 24.37
CA ASN A 47 -0.84 10.43 24.80
C ASN A 47 0.41 11.31 24.73
N LYS A 48 1.54 10.93 25.34
CA LYS A 48 2.78 11.72 25.29
C LYS A 48 3.30 11.95 23.86
N ALA A 49 3.25 10.94 23.00
CA ALA A 49 3.64 11.04 21.59
C ALA A 49 2.78 12.07 20.85
N LEU A 50 1.49 12.15 21.20
CA LEU A 50 0.51 13.04 20.56
C LEU A 50 0.34 14.39 21.31
N LEU A 51 0.76 14.53 22.57
CA LEU A 51 0.58 15.73 23.39
C LEU A 51 1.65 16.80 23.11
N HIS A 52 2.80 16.45 22.52
CA HIS A 52 3.84 17.42 22.17
C HIS A 52 3.50 18.21 20.91
N GLN A 53 2.41 18.97 20.99
CA GLN A 53 2.08 20.04 20.05
C GLN A 53 2.93 21.28 20.39
N LYS A 54 4.07 21.45 19.73
CA LYS A 54 4.57 22.80 19.46
C LYS A 54 4.15 23.17 18.04
N VAL A 55 2.90 23.60 17.90
CA VAL A 55 2.39 24.22 16.68
C VAL A 55 2.91 25.66 16.64
N TYR A 56 3.80 25.96 15.70
CA TYR A 56 4.20 27.33 15.39
C TYR A 56 3.17 27.93 14.43
N THR A 57 2.38 28.88 14.92
CA THR A 57 1.55 29.75 14.05
C THR A 57 2.33 31.03 13.77
N GLY A 58 3.11 31.01 12.68
CA GLY A 58 3.69 32.17 12.01
C GLY A 58 3.19 32.22 10.56
N ILE A 59 3.00 33.42 10.04
CA ILE A 59 2.16 33.77 8.89
C ILE A 59 2.46 32.91 7.63
N ALA A 60 1.39 32.30 7.09
CA ALA A 60 1.29 31.35 5.96
C ALA A 60 1.87 29.92 6.24
N PRO A 61 1.05 28.94 6.68
CA PRO A 61 1.60 27.76 7.33
C PRO A 61 1.75 26.57 6.36
N VAL A 62 2.99 26.24 6.00
CA VAL A 62 3.35 24.81 5.87
C VAL A 62 3.50 24.31 7.31
N ARG A 63 2.43 23.69 7.84
CA ARG A 63 2.42 23.12 9.18
C ARG A 63 3.42 21.96 9.22
N VAL A 64 4.42 22.05 10.09
CA VAL A 64 5.30 20.92 10.41
C VAL A 64 4.48 19.96 11.27
N ILE A 65 3.96 18.90 10.65
CA ILE A 65 3.31 17.81 11.36
C ILE A 65 4.43 17.01 12.06
N PRO A 66 4.35 16.76 13.38
CA PRO A 66 5.30 15.88 14.05
C PRO A 66 5.29 14.50 13.37
N TYR A 67 6.46 13.87 13.19
CA TYR A 67 6.56 12.60 12.46
C TYR A 67 5.66 11.49 13.06
N GLU A 68 5.43 11.52 14.38
CA GLU A 68 4.48 10.64 15.07
C GLU A 68 3.04 10.81 14.58
N TYR A 69 2.65 12.03 14.19
CA TYR A 69 1.37 12.34 13.57
C TYR A 69 1.33 11.91 12.10
N ASP A 70 2.44 12.07 11.36
CA ASP A 70 2.53 11.55 9.99
C ASP A 70 2.39 10.03 9.97
N CYS A 71 3.08 9.31 10.87
CA CYS A 71 2.92 7.87 11.03
C CYS A 71 1.46 7.48 11.32
N LEU A 72 0.78 8.26 12.18
CA LEU A 72 -0.62 8.04 12.49
C LEU A 72 -1.52 8.28 11.27
N PHE A 73 -1.35 9.40 10.56
CA PHE A 73 -2.14 9.74 9.38
C PHE A 73 -1.91 8.77 8.22
N GLU A 74 -0.65 8.46 7.91
CA GLU A 74 -0.28 7.53 6.83
C GLU A 74 -0.71 6.09 7.14
N GLY A 75 -0.45 5.62 8.36
CA GLY A 75 -0.86 4.28 8.79
C GLY A 75 -2.37 4.12 8.71
N THR A 76 -3.11 5.13 9.16
CA THR A 76 -4.58 5.15 9.07
C THR A 76 -5.07 5.24 7.61
N LEU A 77 -4.45 6.07 6.78
CA LEU A 77 -4.82 6.24 5.38
C LEU A 77 -4.60 4.95 4.60
N ASN A 78 -3.51 4.23 4.88
CA ASN A 78 -3.24 2.93 4.29
C ASN A 78 -4.34 1.90 4.65
N LEU A 79 -4.81 1.87 5.89
CA LEU A 79 -5.93 1.00 6.29
C LEU A 79 -7.23 1.35 5.55
N LEU A 80 -7.49 2.65 5.34
CA LEU A 80 -8.64 3.11 4.55
C LEU A 80 -8.51 2.73 3.06
N LEU A 81 -7.34 2.92 2.47
CA LEU A 81 -7.09 2.62 1.05
C LEU A 81 -7.12 1.12 0.73
N THR A 82 -6.91 0.26 1.74
CA THR A 82 -6.87 -1.20 1.61
C THR A 82 -8.16 -1.88 2.06
N ASP A 83 -9.19 -1.12 2.44
CA ASP A 83 -10.45 -1.63 3.02
C ASP A 83 -10.27 -2.49 4.29
N ARG A 84 -9.15 -2.34 5.01
CA ARG A 84 -8.81 -3.09 6.23
C ARG A 84 -9.03 -2.27 7.51
N TYR A 85 -10.06 -1.44 7.51
CA TYR A 85 -10.27 -0.46 8.58
C TYR A 85 -11.14 -1.01 9.72
N ASP A 86 -10.50 -1.57 10.75
CA ASP A 86 -11.11 -2.05 12.00
C ASP A 86 -10.30 -1.68 13.26
N GLU A 87 -10.85 -2.00 14.44
CA GLU A 87 -10.25 -1.63 15.73
C GLU A 87 -8.88 -2.30 16.00
N GLN A 88 -8.67 -3.54 15.54
CA GLN A 88 -7.42 -4.29 15.76
C GLN A 88 -6.29 -3.80 14.84
N GLN A 89 -6.63 -3.49 13.59
CA GLN A 89 -5.70 -2.92 12.62
C GLN A 89 -5.24 -1.54 13.06
N LEU A 90 -6.16 -0.70 13.55
CA LEU A 90 -5.83 0.63 14.07
C LEU A 90 -4.99 0.54 15.37
N ALA A 91 -5.23 -0.46 16.22
CA ALA A 91 -4.39 -0.69 17.40
C ALA A 91 -2.93 -0.95 17.03
N THR A 92 -2.70 -1.63 15.89
CA THR A 92 -1.35 -1.88 15.37
C THR A 92 -0.66 -0.58 14.97
N VAL A 93 -1.39 0.34 14.32
CA VAL A 93 -0.87 1.68 13.97
C VAL A 93 -0.51 2.46 15.24
N TYR A 94 -1.35 2.45 16.27
CA TYR A 94 -1.02 3.11 17.55
C TYR A 94 0.22 2.53 18.22
N LYS A 95 0.38 1.20 18.20
CA LYS A 95 1.58 0.54 18.74
C LYS A 95 2.84 0.89 17.96
N GLN A 96 2.75 1.08 16.64
CA GLN A 96 3.87 1.58 15.84
C GLN A 96 4.27 3.00 16.24
N VAL A 97 3.30 3.91 16.41
CA VAL A 97 3.55 5.28 16.89
C VAL A 97 4.22 5.28 18.27
N ILE A 98 3.75 4.43 19.19
CA ILE A 98 4.33 4.28 20.53
C ILE A 98 5.76 3.74 20.46
N GLY A 99 5.99 2.69 19.67
CA GLY A 99 7.31 2.08 19.48
C GLY A 99 8.33 3.09 19.00
N TYR A 100 7.98 3.86 17.97
CA TYR A 100 8.81 4.93 17.44
C TYR A 100 9.11 6.01 18.49
N HIS A 101 8.09 6.47 19.22
CA HIS A 101 8.27 7.46 20.27
C HIS A 101 9.25 6.98 21.36
N ARG A 102 9.20 5.70 21.73
CA ARG A 102 10.14 5.10 22.69
C ARG A 102 11.56 5.07 22.16
N GLU A 103 11.78 4.62 20.92
CA GLU A 103 13.10 4.61 20.29
C GLU A 103 13.72 6.01 20.28
N ARG A 104 12.91 7.02 19.96
CA ARG A 104 13.33 8.42 19.97
C ARG A 104 13.71 8.92 21.36
N GLN A 105 12.96 8.55 22.40
CA GLN A 105 13.30 8.90 23.78
C GLN A 105 14.57 8.18 24.28
N GLN A 106 14.80 6.93 23.86
CA GLN A 106 16.01 6.18 24.21
C GLN A 106 17.26 6.78 23.56
N LEU A 107 17.14 7.26 22.32
CA LEU A 107 18.19 8.03 21.64
C LEU A 107 18.51 9.36 22.36
N ALA A 108 17.53 9.95 23.06
CA ALA A 108 17.71 11.19 23.82
C ALA A 108 18.17 10.99 25.27
N GLY A 109 17.97 9.80 25.86
CA GLY A 109 18.11 9.54 27.30
C GLY A 109 19.48 9.03 27.78
N THR A 110 20.51 8.96 26.93
CA THR A 110 21.84 8.42 27.30
C THR A 110 22.81 9.44 27.90
N GLY A 111 22.34 10.61 28.36
CA GLY A 111 23.18 11.59 29.06
C GLY A 111 22.43 12.42 30.09
N ALA A 112 22.36 11.96 31.35
CA ALA A 112 22.02 12.83 32.49
C ALA A 112 22.50 12.22 33.82
N ALA A 113 23.39 12.93 34.54
CA ALA A 113 23.71 12.69 35.94
C ALA A 113 23.64 14.01 36.75
N ALA A 114 23.42 13.87 38.05
CA ALA A 114 22.82 14.80 39.02
C ALA A 114 23.47 16.18 39.23
N VAL A 115 22.63 17.16 39.58
CA VAL A 115 22.94 18.57 39.89
C VAL A 115 23.19 18.76 41.41
N SER A 116 24.11 19.66 41.77
CA SER A 116 24.28 20.23 43.12
C SER A 116 24.70 21.70 43.04
N PRO A 117 24.49 22.51 44.11
CA PRO A 117 24.06 23.90 43.97
C PRO A 117 25.19 24.94 43.86
N VAL A 118 24.83 26.05 43.23
CA VAL A 118 25.63 27.23 42.85
C VAL A 118 26.14 28.03 44.05
N PRO A 119 27.34 28.64 43.95
CA PRO A 119 27.51 29.98 44.50
C PRO A 119 28.16 30.99 43.54
N ALA A 120 27.53 32.17 43.53
CA ALA A 120 28.02 33.54 43.36
C ALA A 120 29.04 33.90 42.25
N TYR A 121 28.54 34.73 41.33
CA TYR A 121 29.23 35.52 40.31
C TYR A 121 30.33 36.43 40.88
N ASN A 122 31.50 36.46 40.24
CA ASN A 122 32.40 37.62 40.17
C ASN A 122 33.19 37.55 38.86
N GLY A 123 33.20 38.66 38.12
CA GLY A 123 33.74 38.76 36.77
C GLY A 123 35.27 38.81 36.68
N ILE A 124 35.71 38.69 35.42
CA ILE A 124 37.03 38.94 34.80
C ILE A 124 37.65 37.66 34.17
N ASP A 125 37.71 37.71 32.84
CA ASP A 125 38.55 37.00 31.87
C ASP A 125 39.47 35.86 32.34
N VAL A 126 39.03 34.63 32.09
CA VAL A 126 39.80 33.49 31.56
C VAL A 126 38.80 32.60 30.81
N ILE A 127 39.01 32.34 29.51
CA ILE A 127 38.27 31.28 28.80
C ILE A 127 38.92 29.95 29.23
N ASP A 128 38.36 29.36 30.29
CA ASP A 128 38.63 27.99 30.74
C ASP A 128 37.62 27.03 30.07
N ILE A 129 38.15 25.95 29.51
CA ILE A 129 37.54 25.01 28.57
C ILE A 129 37.09 23.75 29.33
N SER A 130 36.31 23.91 30.41
CA SER A 130 36.02 22.79 31.32
C SER A 130 34.57 22.57 31.73
N GLN A 131 33.57 23.15 31.03
CA GLN A 131 32.15 22.76 31.19
C GLN A 131 31.42 22.59 29.86
N GLU A 132 31.73 21.49 29.15
CA GLU A 132 30.71 20.82 28.35
C GLU A 132 29.72 20.13 29.31
N GLY A 133 28.48 20.64 29.34
CA GLY A 133 27.35 19.99 29.99
C GLY A 133 26.52 20.94 30.84
N SER A 134 25.52 21.59 30.24
CA SER A 134 24.44 22.19 31.01
C SER A 134 23.09 21.94 30.34
N THR A 135 22.22 21.28 31.10
CA THR A 135 20.79 21.07 30.86
C THR A 135 20.04 22.41 30.96
N ILE A 136 18.96 22.54 30.21
CA ILE A 136 18.14 23.75 30.06
C ILE A 136 17.34 24.06 31.34
N ASP A 137 17.43 25.31 31.82
CA ASP A 137 16.48 25.91 32.79
C ASP A 137 15.36 26.65 32.03
N TYR A 138 14.11 26.45 32.46
CA TYR A 138 12.90 27.01 31.85
C TYR A 138 12.23 28.12 32.68
N SER A 139 12.89 28.61 33.73
CA SER A 139 12.32 29.65 34.59
C SER A 139 13.01 31.00 34.40
N GLU A 140 12.60 31.73 33.36
CA GLU A 140 12.34 33.18 33.36
C GLU A 140 12.27 33.71 31.91
N ALA A 141 11.10 34.24 31.56
CA ALA A 141 10.88 34.96 30.30
C ALA A 141 11.08 36.47 30.54
N PRO A 142 11.81 37.19 29.68
CA PRO A 142 11.58 38.62 29.50
C PRO A 142 10.42 38.81 28.51
N ALA A 143 9.45 39.64 28.90
CA ALA A 143 8.30 40.02 28.09
C ALA A 143 8.70 40.69 26.76
N PRO A 144 7.87 40.57 25.70
CA PRO A 144 8.18 41.18 24.41
C PRO A 144 8.02 42.70 24.46
N ALA A 145 9.06 43.41 24.05
CA ALA A 145 8.98 44.84 23.74
C ALA A 145 8.14 45.02 22.47
N VAL A 146 7.05 45.78 22.60
CA VAL A 146 6.21 46.25 21.50
C VAL A 146 6.95 47.38 20.80
N THR A 147 7.18 47.26 19.49
CA THR A 147 7.35 48.44 18.63
C THR A 147 6.42 48.31 17.43
N ALA A 148 5.55 49.30 17.31
CA ALA A 148 4.58 49.48 16.24
C ALA A 148 5.20 50.15 15.00
N ASP A 149 4.50 49.96 13.87
CA ASP A 149 4.52 50.74 12.63
C ASP A 149 5.81 50.69 11.78
N THR A 150 5.81 50.73 10.45
CA THR A 150 4.80 51.12 9.44
C THR A 150 5.21 50.46 8.11
N THR A 151 4.27 49.89 7.36
CA THR A 151 4.51 49.45 5.97
C THR A 151 4.57 50.63 5.00
N PRO A 152 5.51 50.59 4.04
CA PRO A 152 5.18 50.95 2.66
C PRO A 152 5.35 49.73 1.75
N ALA A 153 4.43 49.59 0.79
CA ALA A 153 4.51 48.61 -0.27
C ALA A 153 5.78 48.79 -1.11
N THR A 154 6.55 47.72 -1.30
CA THR A 154 7.65 47.68 -2.26
C THR A 154 7.63 46.39 -3.06
N ASP A 155 7.81 46.55 -4.37
CA ASP A 155 7.97 45.52 -5.41
C ASP A 155 8.69 44.26 -4.94
N ASN A 156 8.01 43.12 -5.04
CA ASN A 156 8.56 41.78 -4.84
C ASN A 156 9.39 41.33 -6.05
N THR A 157 10.51 42.00 -6.30
CA THR A 157 11.60 41.41 -7.09
C THR A 157 12.71 41.04 -6.10
N PRO A 158 12.95 39.75 -5.80
CA PRO A 158 13.99 39.36 -4.87
C PRO A 158 15.34 39.90 -5.33
N SER A 159 15.96 40.73 -4.48
CA SER A 159 17.32 41.21 -4.68
C SER A 159 18.28 40.03 -4.79
N TYR A 160 19.22 40.10 -5.73
CA TYR A 160 20.27 39.10 -5.99
C TYR A 160 21.20 38.83 -4.77
N TYR A 161 21.03 39.57 -3.67
CA TYR A 161 21.88 39.56 -2.47
C TYR A 161 21.11 39.36 -1.16
N ASP A 162 19.98 38.63 -1.16
CA ASP A 162 19.28 38.35 0.10
C ASP A 162 20.02 37.26 0.91
N GLU A 163 20.79 37.67 1.91
CA GLU A 163 21.44 36.75 2.85
C GLU A 163 20.44 35.83 3.56
N ASN A 164 19.18 36.26 3.73
CA ASN A 164 18.13 35.45 4.34
C ASN A 164 17.72 34.26 3.46
N ALA A 165 18.07 34.28 2.17
CA ALA A 165 17.80 33.17 1.27
C ALA A 165 18.72 31.96 1.52
N LYS A 166 19.88 32.12 2.18
CA LYS A 166 20.85 31.02 2.36
C LYS A 166 20.28 29.86 3.20
N LEU A 167 20.73 28.64 2.91
CA LEU A 167 20.20 27.41 3.53
C LEU A 167 20.26 27.45 5.06
N GLY A 168 21.35 27.96 5.64
CA GLY A 168 21.53 28.05 7.08
C GLY A 168 20.47 28.93 7.73
N HIS A 169 20.18 30.10 7.15
CA HIS A 169 19.11 30.98 7.62
C HIS A 169 17.72 30.37 7.40
N ARG A 170 17.45 29.89 6.19
CA ARG A 170 16.15 29.31 5.81
C ARG A 170 15.74 28.11 6.66
N PHE A 171 16.69 27.25 7.02
CA PHE A 171 16.42 26.02 7.77
C PHE A 171 16.80 26.07 9.25
N LYS A 172 17.30 27.21 9.76
CA LYS A 172 17.76 27.36 11.15
C LYS A 172 16.71 26.90 12.15
N GLU A 173 15.52 27.48 12.08
CA GLU A 173 14.43 27.18 13.00
C GLU A 173 13.83 25.79 12.74
N LYS A 174 13.65 25.44 11.48
CA LYS A 174 13.01 24.17 11.07
C LYS A 174 13.83 22.94 11.46
N LEU A 175 15.15 23.04 11.42
CA LEU A 175 16.07 21.94 11.75
C LEU A 175 16.75 22.11 13.11
N TYR A 176 16.42 23.16 13.85
CA TYR A 176 17.03 23.49 15.15
C TYR A 176 18.56 23.58 15.06
N LEU A 177 19.06 24.22 14.01
CA LEU A 177 20.49 24.36 13.77
C LEU A 177 21.11 25.27 14.83
N ASN A 178 22.25 24.86 15.37
CA ASN A 178 23.08 25.77 16.16
C ASN A 178 23.77 26.80 15.25
N VAL A 179 24.38 27.82 15.86
CA VAL A 179 25.03 28.92 15.13
C VAL A 179 26.08 28.39 14.15
N ARG A 180 26.96 27.47 14.59
CA ARG A 180 28.03 26.88 13.77
C ARG A 180 27.51 26.08 12.58
N GLU A 181 26.42 25.32 12.76
CA GLU A 181 25.79 24.56 11.68
C GLU A 181 25.13 25.46 10.63
N ALA A 182 24.45 26.52 11.08
CA ALA A 182 23.89 27.52 10.19
C ALA A 182 25.01 28.22 9.42
N ASP A 183 26.12 28.54 10.08
CA ASP A 183 27.29 29.16 9.46
C ASP A 183 27.89 28.26 8.38
N TRP A 184 28.09 26.96 8.63
CA TRP A 184 28.57 26.01 7.62
C TRP A 184 27.66 25.91 6.39
N LEU A 185 26.35 26.02 6.55
CA LEU A 185 25.40 26.03 5.43
C LEU A 185 25.38 27.37 4.69
N ASN A 186 25.81 28.44 5.33
CA ASN A 186 25.87 29.78 4.76
C ASN A 186 27.21 30.09 4.06
N LYS A 187 28.17 29.14 4.09
CA LYS A 187 29.48 29.26 3.45
C LYS A 187 29.45 29.21 1.92
N PHE A 188 28.38 28.70 1.33
CA PHE A 188 28.21 28.60 -0.12
C PHE A 188 26.84 29.15 -0.54
N TRP A 189 26.70 29.47 -1.82
CA TRP A 189 25.40 29.85 -2.38
C TRP A 189 24.52 28.62 -2.56
N ASN A 190 23.23 28.76 -2.25
CA ASN A 190 22.27 27.66 -2.35
C ASN A 190 22.30 27.05 -3.76
N PRO A 191 22.56 25.75 -3.90
CA PRO A 191 22.47 25.09 -5.19
C PRO A 191 21.01 25.12 -5.65
N ASP A 192 20.77 25.72 -6.81
CA ASP A 192 19.44 25.72 -7.43
C ASP A 192 19.33 24.50 -8.35
N ASN A 193 18.61 23.48 -7.88
CA ASN A 193 18.29 22.34 -8.70
C ASN A 193 16.94 21.71 -8.31
N ILE A 194 16.34 21.02 -9.28
CA ILE A 194 14.99 20.43 -9.16
C ILE A 194 14.89 19.41 -8.02
N PHE A 195 15.99 18.76 -7.63
CA PHE A 195 15.96 17.81 -6.51
C PHE A 195 15.92 18.53 -5.16
N LEU A 196 16.71 19.59 -4.97
CA LEU A 196 16.70 20.40 -3.75
C LEU A 196 15.48 21.31 -3.64
N SER A 197 14.73 21.53 -4.72
CA SER A 197 13.43 22.22 -4.64
C SER A 197 12.37 21.36 -3.92
N VAL A 198 12.55 20.04 -3.89
CA VAL A 198 11.79 19.13 -3.00
C VAL A 198 12.34 19.30 -1.59
N GLU A 199 11.51 19.83 -0.70
CA GLU A 199 11.97 20.22 0.63
C GLU A 199 12.51 19.03 1.45
N GLY A 200 11.84 17.88 1.41
CA GLY A 200 12.31 16.69 2.12
C GLY A 200 13.66 16.17 1.61
N CYS A 201 13.94 16.32 0.31
CA CYS A 201 15.26 16.06 -0.25
C CYS A 201 16.29 17.04 0.28
N CYS A 202 16.00 18.35 0.25
CA CYS A 202 16.88 19.39 0.78
C CYS A 202 17.24 19.14 2.25
N ILE A 203 16.25 18.81 3.08
CA ILE A 203 16.44 18.50 4.50
C ILE A 203 17.33 17.25 4.68
N ALA A 204 17.09 16.19 3.91
CA ALA A 204 17.90 14.97 3.98
C ALA A 204 19.36 15.24 3.62
N VAL A 205 19.61 16.07 2.58
CA VAL A 205 20.96 16.48 2.18
C VAL A 205 21.63 17.32 3.26
N ILE A 206 20.94 18.33 3.81
CA ILE A 206 21.46 19.17 4.90
C ILE A 206 21.88 18.31 6.09
N ARG A 207 21.02 17.37 6.51
CA ARG A 207 21.30 16.48 7.64
C ARG A 207 22.54 15.62 7.39
N LEU A 208 22.65 15.01 6.21
CA LEU A 208 23.80 14.19 5.86
C LEU A 208 25.09 15.04 5.78
N TYR A 209 25.02 16.20 5.14
CA TYR A 209 26.14 17.15 5.04
C TYR A 209 26.68 17.55 6.42
N LEU A 210 25.81 18.01 7.33
CA LEU A 210 26.20 18.40 8.68
C LEU A 210 26.76 17.20 9.47
N ALA A 211 26.17 16.01 9.31
CA ALA A 211 26.67 14.79 9.95
C ALA A 211 28.06 14.37 9.42
N CYS A 212 28.34 14.60 8.14
CA CYS A 212 29.65 14.36 7.54
C CYS A 212 30.68 15.36 8.10
N ILE A 213 30.38 16.66 8.10
CA ILE A 213 31.29 17.68 8.66
C ILE A 213 31.60 17.38 10.13
N LYS A 214 30.60 17.05 10.96
CA LYS A 214 30.84 16.69 12.37
C LYS A 214 31.72 15.45 12.52
N ALA A 215 31.58 14.46 11.63
CA ALA A 215 32.42 13.27 11.66
C ALA A 215 33.87 13.63 11.32
N VAL A 216 34.08 14.43 10.28
CA VAL A 216 35.42 14.89 9.87
C VAL A 216 36.03 15.80 10.94
N ASP A 217 35.26 16.72 11.54
CA ASP A 217 35.70 17.57 12.67
C ASP A 217 36.15 16.73 13.86
N LYS A 218 35.47 15.61 14.15
CA LYS A 218 35.88 14.68 15.21
C LYS A 218 37.20 13.99 14.90
N GLU A 219 37.47 13.63 13.65
CA GLU A 219 38.76 13.05 13.23
C GLU A 219 39.90 14.08 13.35
N TYR A 220 39.64 15.35 13.01
CA TYR A 220 40.63 16.42 13.14
C TYR A 220 40.91 16.80 14.59
N LYS A 221 39.90 16.78 15.45
CA LYS A 221 40.05 17.02 16.90
C LYS A 221 40.93 15.98 17.58
N GLN A 222 40.94 14.74 17.10
CA GLN A 222 41.86 13.69 17.58
C GLN A 222 43.33 13.98 17.21
N LYS A 223 43.58 14.89 16.27
CA LYS A 223 44.90 15.32 15.81
C LYS A 223 45.23 16.75 16.25
N ASP A 224 44.60 17.23 17.31
CA ASP A 224 44.75 18.59 17.84
C ASP A 224 44.48 19.71 16.81
N SER A 225 43.56 19.46 15.86
CA SER A 225 43.13 20.42 14.85
C SER A 225 41.60 20.50 14.80
N SER A 226 41.05 21.34 13.90
CA SER A 226 39.61 21.44 13.66
C SER A 226 39.31 21.37 12.17
N PHE A 227 38.06 21.06 11.84
CA PHE A 227 37.61 21.10 10.45
C PHE A 227 37.87 22.48 9.82
N GLU A 228 37.53 23.57 10.51
CA GLU A 228 37.71 24.94 10.00
C GLU A 228 39.19 25.31 9.85
N THR A 229 40.06 24.86 10.76
CA THR A 229 41.51 25.06 10.63
C THR A 229 42.03 24.38 9.37
N CYS A 230 41.64 23.12 9.14
CA CYS A 230 42.01 22.39 7.93
C CYS A 230 41.50 23.08 6.65
N ILE A 231 40.24 23.55 6.64
CA ILE A 231 39.68 24.30 5.52
C ILE A 231 40.46 25.58 5.26
N SER A 232 40.81 26.33 6.32
CA SER A 232 41.59 27.56 6.20
C SER A 232 42.97 27.30 5.60
N GLU A 233 43.69 26.27 6.08
CA GLU A 233 44.99 25.85 5.55
C GLU A 233 44.90 25.40 4.09
N LEU A 234 43.89 24.59 3.76
CA LEU A 234 43.64 24.13 2.39
C LEU A 234 43.38 25.31 1.45
N THR A 235 42.61 26.30 1.92
CA THR A 235 42.30 27.52 1.17
C THR A 235 43.55 28.38 0.97
N ASP A 236 44.38 28.54 2.01
CA ASP A 236 45.65 29.28 1.94
C ASP A 236 46.64 28.65 0.95
N ASN A 237 46.78 27.33 1.01
CA ASN A 237 47.64 26.59 0.10
C ASN A 237 47.09 26.65 -1.34
N ALA A 238 45.77 26.55 -1.53
CA ALA A 238 45.14 26.70 -2.83
C ALA A 238 45.34 28.11 -3.42
N MET A 239 45.27 29.17 -2.59
CA MET A 239 45.53 30.54 -3.01
C MET A 239 46.94 30.73 -3.57
N GLN A 240 47.95 30.12 -2.93
CA GLN A 240 49.34 30.18 -3.41
C GLN A 240 49.53 29.50 -4.77
N VAL A 241 48.82 28.39 -5.02
CA VAL A 241 48.93 27.60 -6.25
C VAL A 241 48.11 28.19 -7.40
N LEU A 242 46.86 28.59 -7.12
CA LEU A 242 45.89 28.99 -8.15
C LEU A 242 45.95 30.49 -8.45
N TYR A 243 46.31 31.31 -7.47
CA TYR A 243 46.24 32.77 -7.56
C TYR A 243 47.51 33.47 -7.03
N PRO A 244 48.71 33.14 -7.56
CA PRO A 244 49.94 33.77 -7.10
C PRO A 244 49.97 35.27 -7.41
N GLY A 245 50.40 36.09 -6.44
CA GLY A 245 50.68 37.52 -6.64
C GLY A 245 49.45 38.43 -6.78
N LYS A 246 48.27 38.00 -6.31
CA LYS A 246 47.05 38.83 -6.30
C LYS A 246 47.15 39.99 -5.30
N SER A 247 46.46 41.09 -5.64
CA SER A 247 46.33 42.24 -4.74
C SER A 247 45.57 41.85 -3.47
N LYS A 248 45.70 42.63 -2.39
CA LYS A 248 45.05 42.32 -1.10
C LYS A 248 43.53 42.19 -1.23
N ASN A 249 42.88 43.02 -2.04
CA ASN A 249 41.42 42.99 -2.23
C ASN A 249 41.00 41.79 -3.09
N ASP A 250 41.74 41.49 -4.16
CA ASP A 250 41.47 40.32 -4.98
C ASP A 250 41.68 39.01 -4.18
N ALA A 251 42.67 39.00 -3.30
CA ALA A 251 42.99 37.84 -2.48
C ALA A 251 41.84 37.47 -1.53
N VAL A 252 41.13 38.45 -0.95
CA VAL A 252 39.96 38.19 -0.10
C VAL A 252 38.84 37.53 -0.90
N TYR A 253 38.48 38.12 -2.05
CA TYR A 253 37.43 37.58 -2.93
C TYR A 253 37.72 36.14 -3.37
N TYR A 254 38.95 35.87 -3.86
CA TYR A 254 39.31 34.53 -4.30
C TYR A 254 39.40 33.52 -3.15
N ARG A 255 39.81 33.96 -1.95
CA ARG A 255 39.83 33.12 -0.75
C ARG A 255 38.41 32.69 -0.36
N GLU A 256 37.48 33.64 -0.27
CA GLU A 256 36.07 33.35 0.07
C GLU A 256 35.43 32.42 -0.98
N ARG A 257 35.74 32.63 -2.26
CA ARG A 257 35.27 31.76 -3.33
C ARG A 257 35.81 30.33 -3.21
N LEU A 258 37.11 30.17 -2.95
CA LEU A 258 37.73 28.85 -2.77
C LEU A 258 37.14 28.13 -1.56
N GLU A 259 36.96 28.84 -0.44
CA GLU A 259 36.32 28.29 0.74
C GLU A 259 34.88 27.84 0.42
N SER A 260 34.09 28.69 -0.24
CA SER A 260 32.74 28.36 -0.71
C SER A 260 32.73 27.10 -1.60
N ASP A 261 33.65 27.00 -2.56
CA ASP A 261 33.72 25.85 -3.46
C ASP A 261 34.08 24.55 -2.73
N ILE A 262 34.92 24.61 -1.69
CA ILE A 262 35.21 23.45 -0.82
C ILE A 262 33.94 22.97 -0.11
N TYR A 263 33.23 23.85 0.59
CA TYR A 263 32.00 23.48 1.29
C TYR A 263 30.93 22.97 0.33
N LEU A 264 30.79 23.60 -0.84
CA LEU A 264 29.86 23.18 -1.88
C LEU A 264 30.20 21.80 -2.44
N THR A 265 31.49 21.46 -2.62
CA THR A 265 31.89 20.12 -3.06
C THR A 265 31.51 19.05 -2.03
N ILE A 266 31.69 19.32 -0.74
CA ILE A 266 31.25 18.43 0.35
C ILE A 266 29.72 18.27 0.32
N PHE A 267 28.98 19.37 0.13
CA PHE A 267 27.53 19.35 0.03
C PHE A 267 27.03 18.53 -1.17
N LYS A 268 27.68 18.64 -2.33
CA LYS A 268 27.34 17.85 -3.53
C LYS A 268 27.56 16.35 -3.34
N ARG A 269 28.60 15.93 -2.60
CA ARG A 269 28.81 14.51 -2.24
C ARG A 269 27.67 13.98 -1.37
N ALA A 270 27.25 14.76 -0.37
CA ALA A 270 26.07 14.43 0.42
C ALA A 270 24.79 14.38 -0.44
N GLU A 271 24.61 15.33 -1.37
CA GLU A 271 23.47 15.33 -2.28
C GLU A 271 23.42 14.07 -3.15
N ASN A 272 24.55 13.67 -3.73
CA ASN A 272 24.65 12.45 -4.54
C ASN A 272 24.28 11.19 -3.76
N ALA A 273 24.70 11.09 -2.49
CA ALA A 273 24.33 9.96 -1.63
C ALA A 273 22.81 9.92 -1.35
N VAL A 274 22.18 11.06 -1.08
CA VAL A 274 20.72 11.12 -0.89
C VAL A 274 19.98 10.83 -2.21
N ARG A 275 20.47 11.32 -3.34
CA ARG A 275 19.92 11.01 -4.67
C ARG A 275 19.96 9.52 -4.95
N GLU A 276 21.09 8.85 -4.67
CA GLU A 276 21.21 7.40 -4.82
C GLU A 276 20.21 6.66 -3.93
N LYS A 277 20.15 7.04 -2.64
CA LYS A 277 19.21 6.46 -1.66
C LYS A 277 17.76 6.60 -2.10
N TYR A 278 17.39 7.75 -2.66
CA TYR A 278 16.04 8.03 -3.16
C TYR A 278 15.84 7.61 -4.63
N ARG A 279 16.79 6.84 -5.19
CA ARG A 279 16.73 6.24 -6.53
C ARG A 279 16.55 7.27 -7.66
N GLN A 280 17.24 8.40 -7.56
CA GLN A 280 17.28 9.43 -8.58
C GLN A 280 18.50 9.24 -9.50
N LYS A 281 18.27 8.92 -10.77
CA LYS A 281 19.30 8.49 -11.73
C LYS A 281 20.37 9.55 -12.04
N ARG A 282 20.02 10.84 -11.97
CA ARG A 282 20.95 11.93 -12.33
C ARG A 282 21.79 12.33 -11.12
N LYS A 283 23.09 12.04 -11.20
CA LYS A 283 24.12 12.51 -10.26
C LYS A 283 24.66 13.89 -10.66
N LEU A 284 25.11 14.64 -9.68
CA LEU A 284 25.88 15.87 -9.86
C LEU A 284 27.36 15.53 -10.05
N ASN A 285 28.10 16.44 -10.69
CA ASN A 285 29.56 16.40 -10.64
C ASN A 285 30.01 16.78 -9.23
N GLU A 286 30.72 15.87 -8.56
CA GLU A 286 31.25 16.00 -7.21
C GLU A 286 32.76 16.23 -7.15
N ASP A 287 33.38 16.45 -8.31
CA ASP A 287 34.79 16.80 -8.42
C ASP A 287 35.03 18.21 -7.89
N PHE A 288 36.19 18.42 -7.27
CA PHE A 288 36.65 19.75 -6.92
C PHE A 288 36.94 20.54 -8.21
N PRO A 289 36.39 21.75 -8.39
CA PRO A 289 36.39 22.45 -9.69
C PRO A 289 37.78 22.96 -10.16
N TYR A 290 38.84 22.68 -9.40
CA TYR A 290 40.19 23.16 -9.66
C TYR A 290 41.15 21.99 -9.87
N ASP A 291 41.30 21.52 -11.11
CA ASP A 291 42.13 20.37 -11.48
C ASP A 291 43.55 20.41 -10.88
N LYS A 292 44.18 21.59 -10.91
CA LYS A 292 45.55 21.81 -10.39
C LYS A 292 45.68 21.59 -8.89
N TYR A 293 44.58 21.59 -8.14
CA TYR A 293 44.56 21.47 -6.69
C TYR A 293 43.66 20.32 -6.19
N SER A 294 42.96 19.64 -7.09
CA SER A 294 42.02 18.55 -6.78
C SER A 294 42.67 17.41 -6.00
N ALA A 295 43.89 17.00 -6.37
CA ALA A 295 44.61 15.94 -5.64
C ALA A 295 44.91 16.29 -4.17
N ALA A 296 45.28 17.56 -3.90
CA ALA A 296 45.52 18.02 -2.53
C ALA A 296 44.21 18.11 -1.72
N PHE A 297 43.13 18.54 -2.36
CA PHE A 297 41.79 18.49 -1.76
C PHE A 297 41.40 17.06 -1.39
N GLU A 298 41.56 16.07 -2.29
CA GLU A 298 41.18 14.68 -1.98
C GLU A 298 41.99 14.09 -0.82
N ASP A 299 43.30 14.31 -0.81
CA ASP A 299 44.19 13.76 0.22
C ASP A 299 43.90 14.34 1.62
N GLN A 300 43.66 15.65 1.68
CA GLN A 300 43.45 16.36 2.95
C GLN A 300 42.01 16.24 3.45
N ILE A 301 40.99 16.36 2.60
CA ILE A 301 39.61 16.40 3.08
C ILE A 301 38.65 15.49 2.31
N GLY A 302 38.83 15.37 1.00
CA GLY A 302 37.89 14.66 0.14
C GLY A 302 37.71 13.19 0.51
N ARG A 303 38.81 12.48 0.82
CA ARG A 303 38.75 11.07 1.27
C ARG A 303 37.97 10.92 2.58
N PHE A 304 38.26 11.74 3.58
CA PHE A 304 37.57 11.67 4.88
C PHE A 304 36.08 11.98 4.74
N VAL A 305 35.72 12.93 3.87
CA VAL A 305 34.33 13.23 3.54
C VAL A 305 33.65 12.05 2.85
N SER A 306 34.30 11.43 1.86
CA SER A 306 33.74 10.27 1.16
C SER A 306 33.54 9.07 2.10
N GLU A 307 34.49 8.81 2.99
CA GLU A 307 34.37 7.79 4.05
C GLU A 307 33.22 8.11 5.02
N ALA A 308 33.09 9.38 5.42
CA ALA A 308 32.00 9.83 6.27
C ALA A 308 30.63 9.66 5.60
N VAL A 309 30.51 9.97 4.30
CA VAL A 309 29.28 9.79 3.52
C VAL A 309 28.89 8.31 3.48
N VAL A 310 29.83 7.42 3.09
CA VAL A 310 29.56 5.97 3.00
C VAL A 310 29.17 5.39 4.36
N SER A 311 29.86 5.77 5.44
CA SER A 311 29.55 5.27 6.79
C SER A 311 28.17 5.70 7.29
N ARG A 312 27.61 6.79 6.75
CA ARG A 312 26.35 7.40 7.19
C ARG A 312 25.20 7.23 6.21
N GLU A 313 25.44 6.64 5.04
CA GLU A 313 24.41 6.41 4.03
C GLU A 313 23.23 5.59 4.56
N LYS A 314 23.51 4.60 5.42
CA LYS A 314 22.49 3.77 6.07
C LYS A 314 21.61 4.55 7.05
N ALA A 315 22.10 5.66 7.59
CA ALA A 315 21.36 6.52 8.51
C ALA A 315 20.44 7.52 7.77
N ILE A 316 20.51 7.60 6.43
CA ILE A 316 19.57 8.38 5.64
C ILE A 316 18.19 7.72 5.77
N PRO A 317 17.19 8.39 6.35
CA PRO A 317 15.85 7.84 6.47
C PRO A 317 15.25 7.61 5.08
N PRO A 318 14.29 6.68 4.92
CA PRO A 318 13.50 6.61 3.70
C PRO A 318 12.78 7.95 3.48
N ALA A 319 12.59 8.31 2.22
CA ALA A 319 11.81 9.50 1.89
C ALA A 319 10.38 9.35 2.45
N ASP A 320 9.87 10.42 3.05
CA ASP A 320 8.46 10.46 3.45
C ASP A 320 7.56 10.46 2.20
N ARG A 321 6.27 10.20 2.40
CA ARG A 321 5.33 10.08 1.30
C ARG A 321 5.20 11.36 0.47
N VAL A 322 5.24 12.53 1.11
CA VAL A 322 5.13 13.82 0.42
C VAL A 322 6.32 14.00 -0.53
N THR A 323 7.51 13.70 -0.04
CA THR A 323 8.76 13.69 -0.79
C THR A 323 8.70 12.67 -1.93
N GLU A 324 8.22 11.46 -1.68
CA GLU A 324 8.02 10.42 -2.69
C GLU A 324 7.07 10.86 -3.81
N ILE A 325 5.93 11.48 -3.47
CA ILE A 325 4.98 12.01 -4.45
C ILE A 325 5.62 13.12 -5.29
N GLN A 326 6.36 14.04 -4.67
CA GLN A 326 7.05 15.12 -5.38
C GLN A 326 8.16 14.57 -6.30
N LEU A 327 8.94 13.59 -5.83
CA LEU A 327 9.97 12.92 -6.63
C LEU A 327 9.39 12.18 -7.84
N ASN A 328 8.26 11.49 -7.66
CA ASN A 328 7.58 10.78 -8.74
C ASN A 328 6.90 11.72 -9.74
N ALA A 329 6.43 12.90 -9.30
CA ALA A 329 5.95 13.94 -10.19
C ALA A 329 7.07 14.52 -11.08
N GLN A 330 8.28 14.66 -10.53
CA GLN A 330 9.45 15.17 -11.27
C GLN A 330 10.03 14.15 -12.26
N ASN A 331 10.06 12.86 -11.87
CA ASN A 331 10.59 11.79 -12.71
C ASN A 331 9.50 10.77 -13.03
N ASN A 332 8.81 11.00 -14.13
CA ASN A 332 7.65 10.21 -14.56
C ASN A 332 7.95 8.71 -14.79
N THR A 333 9.20 8.31 -14.95
CA THR A 333 9.61 6.89 -15.13
C THR A 333 10.17 6.23 -13.86
N ARG A 334 10.28 6.96 -12.74
CA ARG A 334 10.85 6.44 -11.48
C ARG A 334 10.08 5.25 -10.93
N TRP A 335 8.76 5.21 -11.11
CA TRP A 335 7.91 4.10 -10.69
C TRP A 335 8.30 2.75 -11.31
N ARG A 336 8.95 2.73 -12.49
CA ARG A 336 9.32 1.48 -13.17
C ARG A 336 10.26 0.63 -12.33
N VAL A 337 11.25 1.25 -11.69
CA VAL A 337 12.20 0.53 -10.84
C VAL A 337 11.48 -0.19 -9.69
N PHE A 338 10.50 0.48 -9.07
CA PHE A 338 9.70 -0.12 -8.00
C PHE A 338 8.72 -1.19 -8.53
N PHE A 339 8.18 -0.99 -9.73
CA PHE A 339 7.30 -1.96 -10.36
C PHE A 339 8.06 -3.24 -10.76
N ASP A 340 9.25 -3.11 -11.34
CA ASP A 340 10.12 -4.22 -11.71
C ASP A 340 10.49 -5.08 -10.48
N GLU A 341 10.70 -4.46 -9.32
CA GLU A 341 10.92 -5.16 -8.04
C GLU A 341 9.68 -5.97 -7.60
N ILE A 342 8.48 -5.41 -7.78
CA ILE A 342 7.22 -6.12 -7.50
C ILE A 342 7.04 -7.29 -8.47
N GLU A 343 7.31 -7.08 -9.76
CA GLU A 343 7.24 -8.10 -10.80
C GLU A 343 8.18 -9.27 -10.52
N GLN A 344 9.41 -9.01 -10.06
CA GLN A 344 10.36 -10.07 -9.71
C GLN A 344 9.96 -10.86 -8.46
N LYS A 345 9.22 -10.24 -7.54
CA LYS A 345 8.78 -10.85 -6.28
C LYS A 345 7.49 -11.65 -6.42
N VAL A 346 6.67 -11.35 -7.42
CA VAL A 346 5.32 -11.94 -7.53
C VAL A 346 5.37 -13.45 -7.78
N SER A 347 4.54 -14.18 -7.05
CA SER A 347 4.39 -15.63 -7.12
C SER A 347 2.94 -16.01 -6.78
N LYS A 348 2.58 -17.28 -6.98
CA LYS A 348 1.24 -17.77 -6.66
C LYS A 348 0.88 -17.64 -5.18
N ASP A 349 1.88 -17.61 -4.29
CA ASP A 349 1.65 -17.60 -2.84
C ASP A 349 1.55 -16.18 -2.26
N ASN A 350 2.08 -15.16 -2.96
CA ASN A 350 2.19 -13.79 -2.44
C ASN A 350 1.52 -12.72 -3.31
N TYR A 351 0.85 -13.09 -4.41
CA TYR A 351 0.26 -12.12 -5.35
C TYR A 351 -0.67 -11.11 -4.67
N ALA A 352 -1.46 -11.53 -3.67
CA ALA A 352 -2.36 -10.65 -2.94
C ALA A 352 -1.63 -9.52 -2.18
N ALA A 353 -0.44 -9.79 -1.65
CA ALA A 353 0.40 -8.76 -1.03
C ALA A 353 0.99 -7.81 -2.09
N CYS A 354 1.45 -8.36 -3.22
CA CYS A 354 1.97 -7.57 -4.35
C CYS A 354 0.90 -6.63 -4.95
N ILE A 355 -0.37 -7.01 -4.96
CA ILE A 355 -1.47 -6.13 -5.36
C ILE A 355 -1.52 -4.88 -4.46
N GLY A 356 -1.38 -5.06 -3.14
CA GLY A 356 -1.29 -3.96 -2.18
C GLY A 356 -0.10 -3.04 -2.45
N GLU A 357 1.07 -3.61 -2.74
CA GLU A 357 2.29 -2.84 -3.09
C GLU A 357 2.09 -2.02 -4.37
N VAL A 358 1.43 -2.56 -5.41
CA VAL A 358 1.10 -1.80 -6.63
C VAL A 358 0.11 -0.67 -6.35
N VAL A 359 -0.89 -0.90 -5.50
CA VAL A 359 -1.84 0.16 -5.11
C VAL A 359 -1.12 1.29 -4.37
N GLN A 360 -0.21 0.95 -3.45
CA GLN A 360 0.63 1.93 -2.77
C GLN A 360 1.53 2.68 -3.75
N LEU A 361 2.19 1.98 -4.68
CA LEU A 361 3.00 2.60 -5.73
C LEU A 361 2.18 3.58 -6.57
N ALA A 362 0.96 3.22 -6.96
CA ALA A 362 0.07 4.11 -7.69
C ALA A 362 -0.39 5.31 -6.85
N ALA A 363 -0.53 5.15 -5.53
CA ALA A 363 -0.84 6.23 -4.60
C ALA A 363 0.34 7.21 -4.45
N LEU A 364 1.58 6.71 -4.45
CA LEU A 364 2.80 7.53 -4.49
C LEU A 364 3.00 8.26 -5.83
N ASN A 365 2.29 7.85 -6.88
CA ASN A 365 2.35 8.43 -8.22
C ASN A 365 1.11 9.26 -8.56
N ILE A 366 0.39 9.78 -7.55
CA ILE A 366 -0.86 10.52 -7.77
C ILE A 366 -0.71 11.73 -8.69
N ASN A 367 0.42 12.44 -8.59
CA ASN A 367 0.76 13.61 -9.40
C ASN A 367 1.64 13.27 -10.62
N ASN A 368 1.93 11.98 -10.85
CA ASN A 368 2.74 11.56 -11.98
C ASN A 368 1.85 11.46 -13.24
N PRO A 369 2.18 12.15 -14.34
CA PRO A 369 1.41 12.10 -15.58
C PRO A 369 1.41 10.73 -16.27
N GLN A 370 2.23 9.78 -15.81
CA GLN A 370 2.30 8.40 -16.31
C GLN A 370 1.70 7.35 -15.37
N LYS A 371 0.93 7.77 -14.36
CA LYS A 371 0.31 6.86 -13.37
C LYS A 371 -0.54 5.77 -14.02
N GLU A 372 -1.23 6.09 -15.11
CA GLU A 372 -2.05 5.15 -15.87
C GLU A 372 -1.23 3.94 -16.34
N ASN A 373 0.05 4.14 -16.70
CA ASN A 373 0.91 3.03 -17.11
C ASN A 373 1.19 2.04 -15.97
N ILE A 374 1.20 2.48 -14.70
CA ILE A 374 1.34 1.58 -13.54
C ILE A 374 0.16 0.60 -13.52
N PHE A 375 -1.06 1.11 -13.69
CA PHE A 375 -2.27 0.29 -13.71
C PHE A 375 -2.32 -0.62 -14.94
N PHE A 376 -1.86 -0.14 -16.10
CA PHE A 376 -1.78 -0.95 -17.30
C PHE A 376 -0.80 -2.11 -17.14
N GLU A 377 0.41 -1.85 -16.67
CA GLU A 377 1.40 -2.91 -16.39
C GLU A 377 0.89 -3.89 -15.33
N ALA A 378 0.27 -3.40 -14.26
CA ALA A 378 -0.34 -4.23 -13.21
C ALA A 378 -1.43 -5.16 -13.77
N SER A 379 -2.29 -4.65 -14.66
CA SER A 379 -3.35 -5.46 -15.28
C SER A 379 -2.78 -6.63 -16.10
N LYS A 380 -1.60 -6.46 -16.69
CA LYS A 380 -0.91 -7.52 -17.43
C LYS A 380 -0.25 -8.52 -16.49
N LEU A 381 0.43 -8.03 -15.46
CA LEU A 381 1.15 -8.85 -14.49
C LEU A 381 0.23 -9.80 -13.72
N PHE A 382 -0.91 -9.29 -13.23
CA PHE A 382 -1.82 -10.08 -12.39
C PHE A 382 -2.80 -10.96 -13.17
N ALA A 383 -2.85 -10.86 -14.50
CA ALA A 383 -3.79 -11.63 -15.32
C ALA A 383 -3.64 -13.15 -15.20
N SER A 384 -2.45 -13.63 -14.83
CA SER A 384 -2.15 -15.05 -14.60
C SER A 384 -2.46 -15.53 -13.16
N TYR A 385 -2.71 -14.61 -12.22
CA TYR A 385 -2.91 -14.91 -10.80
C TYR A 385 -4.34 -14.64 -10.35
N ASP A 386 -4.87 -13.45 -10.65
CA ASP A 386 -6.21 -13.05 -10.29
C ASP A 386 -6.88 -12.26 -11.43
N ARG A 387 -7.91 -12.86 -12.02
CA ARG A 387 -8.66 -12.28 -13.14
C ARG A 387 -9.47 -11.05 -12.72
N GLN A 388 -9.95 -11.00 -11.48
CA GLN A 388 -10.75 -9.87 -10.99
C GLN A 388 -9.87 -8.65 -10.78
N ASP A 389 -8.74 -8.80 -10.08
CA ASP A 389 -7.85 -7.67 -9.82
C ASP A 389 -7.14 -7.18 -11.07
N ALA A 390 -6.82 -8.07 -12.03
CA ALA A 390 -6.35 -7.67 -13.34
C ALA A 390 -7.35 -6.76 -14.08
N VAL A 391 -8.64 -7.11 -14.07
CA VAL A 391 -9.72 -6.28 -14.63
C VAL A 391 -9.87 -4.97 -13.87
N ARG A 392 -9.83 -4.99 -12.53
CA ARG A 392 -9.87 -3.77 -11.71
C ARG A 392 -8.74 -2.82 -12.04
N PHE A 393 -7.51 -3.31 -12.21
CA PHE A 393 -6.38 -2.49 -12.64
C PHE A 393 -6.59 -1.93 -14.04
N TYR A 394 -7.12 -2.71 -14.99
CA TYR A 394 -7.42 -2.19 -16.32
C TYR A 394 -8.50 -1.09 -16.32
N LEU A 395 -9.55 -1.23 -15.51
CA LEU A 395 -10.57 -0.18 -15.34
C LEU A 395 -9.97 1.09 -14.70
N LYS A 396 -9.08 0.93 -13.70
CA LYS A 396 -8.33 2.06 -13.12
C LYS A 396 -7.44 2.73 -14.15
N TYR A 397 -6.81 1.97 -15.04
CA TYR A 397 -6.05 2.48 -16.17
C TYR A 397 -6.93 3.31 -17.10
N LEU A 398 -8.04 2.75 -17.60
CA LEU A 398 -8.96 3.48 -18.49
C LEU A 398 -9.44 4.78 -17.87
N HIS A 399 -9.82 4.75 -16.59
CA HIS A 399 -10.26 5.93 -15.87
C HIS A 399 -9.18 7.01 -15.71
N ALA A 400 -7.91 6.60 -15.54
CA ALA A 400 -6.78 7.51 -15.48
C ALA A 400 -6.41 8.07 -16.87
N ASP A 401 -6.42 7.21 -17.90
CA ASP A 401 -6.15 7.57 -19.30
C ASP A 401 -7.19 8.56 -19.86
N LEU A 402 -8.47 8.40 -19.53
CA LEU A 402 -9.54 9.34 -19.92
C LEU A 402 -9.38 10.73 -19.30
N ARG A 403 -8.57 10.88 -18.24
CA ARG A 403 -8.26 12.16 -17.59
C ARG A 403 -6.86 12.68 -17.93
N SER A 404 -6.08 11.91 -18.67
CA SER A 404 -4.75 12.36 -19.11
C SER A 404 -4.89 13.39 -20.23
N GLU A 405 -3.84 14.15 -20.50
CA GLU A 405 -3.81 15.11 -21.60
C GLU A 405 -3.95 14.43 -22.99
N LYS A 406 -3.61 13.14 -23.07
CA LYS A 406 -3.66 12.32 -24.29
C LYS A 406 -4.21 10.94 -23.94
N ALA A 407 -5.50 10.74 -24.18
CA ALA A 407 -6.12 9.43 -24.02
C ALA A 407 -5.60 8.48 -25.12
N ASP A 408 -4.74 7.54 -24.73
CA ASP A 408 -4.16 6.53 -25.63
C ASP A 408 -5.13 5.35 -25.84
N GLN A 409 -5.99 5.06 -24.87
CA GLN A 409 -6.95 3.94 -24.83
C GLN A 409 -6.35 2.59 -25.29
N LYS A 410 -5.10 2.31 -24.86
CA LYS A 410 -4.42 1.04 -25.12
C LYS A 410 -5.28 -0.15 -24.69
N GLN A 411 -5.55 -1.03 -25.64
CA GLN A 411 -6.23 -2.29 -25.36
C GLN A 411 -5.27 -3.30 -24.75
N LEU A 412 -5.80 -4.21 -23.94
CA LEU A 412 -5.03 -5.35 -23.47
C LEU A 412 -4.56 -6.20 -24.66
N PRO A 413 -3.35 -6.77 -24.60
CA PRO A 413 -2.89 -7.71 -25.62
C PRO A 413 -3.87 -8.88 -25.79
N LYS A 414 -4.08 -9.35 -27.03
CA LYS A 414 -5.02 -10.44 -27.35
C LYS A 414 -4.80 -11.70 -26.51
N ASN A 415 -3.57 -12.01 -26.16
CA ASN A 415 -3.21 -13.17 -25.34
C ASN A 415 -3.72 -13.02 -23.89
N ILE A 416 -3.64 -11.81 -23.34
CA ILE A 416 -4.13 -11.48 -21.99
C ILE A 416 -5.65 -11.46 -21.99
N HIS A 417 -6.28 -10.91 -23.03
CA HIS A 417 -7.75 -11.01 -23.22
C HIS A 417 -8.25 -12.47 -23.18
N LYS A 418 -7.57 -13.38 -23.90
CA LYS A 418 -7.91 -14.81 -23.90
C LYS A 418 -7.65 -15.49 -22.56
N SER A 419 -6.65 -15.03 -21.80
CA SER A 419 -6.36 -15.55 -20.46
C SER A 419 -7.40 -15.11 -19.43
N LEU A 420 -7.86 -13.85 -19.51
CA LEU A 420 -8.84 -13.28 -18.59
C LEU A 420 -10.26 -13.78 -18.85
N PHE A 421 -10.69 -13.82 -20.12
CA PHE A 421 -12.05 -14.16 -20.50
C PHE A 421 -12.09 -15.52 -21.19
N LYS A 422 -12.60 -16.54 -20.49
CA LYS A 422 -12.71 -17.91 -21.00
C LYS A 422 -13.97 -18.09 -21.85
N THR A 423 -15.00 -17.29 -21.60
CA THR A 423 -16.27 -17.32 -22.33
C THR A 423 -16.54 -16.00 -23.05
N GLU A 424 -17.27 -16.06 -24.17
CA GLU A 424 -17.67 -14.84 -24.90
C GLU A 424 -18.60 -13.96 -24.06
N GLN A 425 -19.36 -14.54 -23.12
CA GLN A 425 -20.22 -13.80 -22.20
C GLN A 425 -19.44 -12.98 -21.17
N GLU A 426 -18.35 -13.53 -20.61
CA GLU A 426 -17.45 -12.78 -19.72
C GLU A 426 -16.85 -11.59 -20.47
N LYS A 427 -16.45 -11.80 -21.73
CA LYS A 427 -15.89 -10.74 -22.60
C LYS A 427 -16.92 -9.64 -22.90
N GLN A 428 -18.13 -9.99 -23.31
CA GLN A 428 -19.21 -9.02 -23.56
C GLN A 428 -19.59 -8.25 -22.28
N SER A 429 -19.62 -8.92 -21.13
CA SER A 429 -19.92 -8.28 -19.85
C SER A 429 -18.83 -7.27 -19.49
N PHE A 430 -17.55 -7.61 -19.69
CA PHE A 430 -16.44 -6.68 -19.51
C PHE A 430 -16.50 -5.49 -20.48
N GLU A 431 -16.77 -5.72 -21.77
CA GLU A 431 -16.89 -4.65 -22.76
C GLU A 431 -18.02 -3.68 -22.40
N LEU A 432 -19.13 -4.19 -21.84
CA LEU A 432 -20.23 -3.36 -21.34
C LEU A 432 -19.81 -2.52 -20.13
N VAL A 433 -19.12 -3.10 -19.14
CA VAL A 433 -18.61 -2.37 -17.96
C VAL A 433 -17.60 -1.30 -18.38
N ALA A 434 -16.67 -1.64 -19.28
CA ALA A 434 -15.68 -0.70 -19.80
C ALA A 434 -16.34 0.43 -20.62
N GLY A 435 -17.33 0.10 -21.46
CA GLY A 435 -18.12 1.08 -22.20
C GLY A 435 -18.89 2.04 -21.28
N ASN A 436 -19.54 1.51 -20.24
CA ASN A 436 -20.22 2.31 -19.22
C ASN A 436 -19.25 3.23 -18.47
N LEU A 437 -18.04 2.75 -18.15
CA LEU A 437 -17.01 3.58 -17.52
C LEU A 437 -16.57 4.74 -18.44
N VAL A 438 -16.39 4.48 -19.74
CA VAL A 438 -16.03 5.52 -20.72
C VAL A 438 -17.13 6.58 -20.83
N GLN A 439 -18.41 6.18 -20.75
CA GLN A 439 -19.54 7.10 -20.84
C GLN A 439 -19.80 7.88 -19.54
N THR A 440 -19.71 7.23 -18.39
CA THR A 440 -20.11 7.80 -17.09
C THR A 440 -18.96 8.37 -16.27
N LEU A 441 -17.72 7.99 -16.59
CA LEU A 441 -16.50 8.28 -15.82
C LEU A 441 -16.58 7.85 -14.34
N ASN A 442 -17.52 6.98 -13.99
CA ASN A 442 -17.75 6.53 -12.63
C ASN A 442 -16.96 5.24 -12.35
N LEU A 443 -15.72 5.39 -11.87
CA LEU A 443 -14.87 4.25 -11.50
C LEU A 443 -15.50 3.38 -10.41
N LYS A 444 -16.19 3.98 -9.44
CA LYS A 444 -16.74 3.23 -8.30
C LYS A 444 -17.79 2.22 -8.78
N ALA A 445 -18.76 2.68 -9.59
CA ALA A 445 -19.78 1.81 -10.17
C ALA A 445 -19.14 0.69 -11.01
N ALA A 446 -18.15 1.03 -11.85
CA ALA A 446 -17.46 0.05 -12.68
C ALA A 446 -16.70 -1.02 -11.86
N LEU A 447 -16.08 -0.64 -10.74
CA LEU A 447 -15.37 -1.58 -9.86
C LEU A 447 -16.32 -2.51 -9.09
N GLU A 448 -17.52 -2.03 -8.73
CA GLU A 448 -18.57 -2.83 -8.06
C GLU A 448 -19.16 -3.91 -8.99
N GLU A 449 -19.18 -3.68 -10.30
CA GLU A 449 -19.68 -4.65 -11.29
C GLU A 449 -18.68 -5.77 -11.63
N VAL A 450 -17.39 -5.62 -11.29
CA VAL A 450 -16.32 -6.58 -11.67
C VAL A 450 -16.58 -8.01 -11.20
N PRO A 451 -16.99 -8.29 -9.94
CA PRO A 451 -17.28 -9.66 -9.51
C PRO A 451 -18.39 -10.31 -10.34
N GLY A 452 -19.35 -9.51 -10.82
CA GLY A 452 -20.47 -9.97 -11.65
C GLY A 452 -20.06 -10.42 -13.06
N ILE A 453 -18.91 -9.97 -13.56
CA ILE A 453 -18.37 -10.39 -14.88
C ILE A 453 -18.05 -11.88 -14.89
N PHE A 454 -17.50 -12.40 -13.78
CA PHE A 454 -17.05 -13.79 -13.66
C PHE A 454 -18.05 -14.69 -12.93
N ALA A 455 -19.18 -14.14 -12.48
CA ALA A 455 -20.23 -14.90 -11.84
C ALA A 455 -20.90 -15.84 -12.85
N LYS A 456 -21.07 -17.12 -12.50
CA LYS A 456 -21.88 -18.06 -13.30
C LYS A 456 -23.34 -17.57 -13.31
N LYS A 457 -23.77 -16.91 -14.37
CA LYS A 457 -25.18 -16.57 -14.57
C LYS A 457 -25.98 -17.88 -14.68
N ARG A 458 -26.94 -18.08 -13.78
CA ARG A 458 -27.89 -19.20 -13.87
C ARG A 458 -28.63 -19.08 -15.20
N ARG A 459 -28.67 -20.15 -15.99
CA ARG A 459 -29.43 -20.16 -17.25
C ARG A 459 -30.90 -19.98 -16.93
N THR A 460 -31.49 -18.88 -17.37
CA THR A 460 -32.94 -18.72 -17.38
C THR A 460 -33.50 -19.73 -18.38
N VAL A 461 -34.12 -20.80 -17.87
CA VAL A 461 -34.85 -21.73 -18.72
C VAL A 461 -36.09 -20.99 -19.20
N GLN A 462 -36.07 -20.49 -20.44
CA GLN A 462 -37.28 -20.02 -21.09
C GLN A 462 -38.06 -21.27 -21.51
N LEU A 463 -39.04 -21.64 -20.68
CA LEU A 463 -40.05 -22.63 -21.04
C LEU A 463 -40.87 -22.05 -22.19
N ASP A 464 -40.83 -22.71 -23.34
CA ASP A 464 -41.64 -22.34 -24.50
C ASP A 464 -43.11 -22.64 -24.20
N ALA A 465 -43.86 -21.59 -23.87
CA ALA A 465 -45.28 -21.69 -23.55
C ALA A 465 -46.09 -22.28 -24.72
N ALA A 466 -45.67 -22.03 -25.97
CA ALA A 466 -46.35 -22.57 -27.15
C ALA A 466 -46.08 -24.08 -27.29
N ALA A 467 -44.87 -24.54 -26.98
CA ALA A 467 -44.56 -25.97 -26.95
C ALA A 467 -45.33 -26.70 -25.83
N ILE A 468 -45.49 -26.05 -24.67
CA ILE A 468 -46.29 -26.59 -23.55
C ILE A 468 -47.76 -26.69 -23.95
N GLU A 469 -48.33 -25.65 -24.56
CA GLU A 469 -49.72 -25.64 -25.01
C GLU A 469 -49.98 -26.63 -26.16
N ALA A 470 -49.00 -26.83 -27.05
CA ALA A 470 -49.04 -27.87 -28.09
C ALA A 470 -49.04 -29.29 -27.51
N VAL A 471 -48.28 -29.55 -26.45
CA VAL A 471 -48.26 -30.85 -25.76
C VAL A 471 -49.57 -31.06 -24.96
N ILE A 472 -50.08 -30.02 -24.30
CA ILE A 472 -51.36 -30.08 -23.58
C ILE A 472 -52.51 -30.37 -24.56
N SER A 473 -52.54 -29.70 -25.71
CA SER A 473 -53.56 -29.95 -26.74
C SER A 473 -53.42 -31.32 -27.40
N ALA A 474 -52.20 -31.78 -27.68
CA ALA A 474 -51.94 -33.09 -28.27
C ALA A 474 -52.34 -34.28 -27.37
N HIS A 475 -52.31 -34.09 -26.06
CA HIS A 475 -52.71 -35.12 -25.08
C HIS A 475 -54.12 -34.91 -24.51
N ASN A 476 -54.83 -33.84 -24.90
CA ASN A 476 -56.15 -33.52 -24.37
C ASN A 476 -57.18 -34.62 -24.71
N GLU A 477 -57.13 -35.17 -25.92
CA GLU A 477 -57.99 -36.28 -26.34
C GLU A 477 -57.68 -37.59 -25.59
N THR A 478 -56.40 -37.81 -25.24
CA THR A 478 -55.97 -38.97 -24.47
C THR A 478 -56.40 -38.85 -23.00
N VAL A 479 -56.34 -37.64 -22.44
CA VAL A 479 -56.79 -37.32 -21.09
C VAL A 479 -58.32 -37.37 -20.99
N GLU A 480 -59.06 -36.90 -22.00
CA GLU A 480 -60.51 -37.11 -22.08
C GLU A 480 -60.87 -38.60 -22.17
N SER A 481 -60.14 -39.37 -22.96
CA SER A 481 -60.37 -40.81 -23.09
C SER A 481 -60.08 -41.57 -21.80
N LEU A 482 -59.02 -41.18 -21.07
CA LEU A 482 -58.68 -41.72 -19.74
C LEU A 482 -59.71 -41.32 -18.67
N ASN A 483 -60.17 -40.06 -18.67
CA ASN A 483 -61.24 -39.60 -17.79
C ASN A 483 -62.55 -40.36 -18.05
N LYS A 484 -62.82 -40.67 -19.32
CA LYS A 484 -64.01 -41.43 -19.72
C LYS A 484 -63.90 -42.90 -19.30
N LEU A 485 -62.71 -43.49 -19.37
CA LEU A 485 -62.45 -44.84 -18.85
C LEU A 485 -62.50 -44.91 -17.31
N LEU A 486 -62.04 -43.86 -16.63
CA LEU A 486 -62.04 -43.75 -15.16
C LEU A 486 -63.44 -43.43 -14.58
N GLN A 487 -64.41 -43.04 -15.40
CA GLN A 487 -65.79 -42.79 -14.98
C GLN A 487 -66.70 -44.03 -15.06
N ASP A 488 -66.26 -45.10 -15.73
CA ASP A 488 -67.06 -46.32 -15.90
C ASP A 488 -66.84 -47.37 -14.79
N ASP A 489 -65.87 -47.17 -13.88
CA ASP A 489 -65.69 -47.99 -12.67
C ASP A 489 -65.93 -47.17 -11.39
N GLU A 490 -67.13 -47.39 -10.84
CA GLU A 490 -67.61 -47.17 -9.47
C GLU A 490 -67.67 -45.75 -8.86
N GLN A 491 -68.89 -45.44 -8.39
CA GLN A 491 -69.22 -44.36 -7.47
C GLN A 491 -68.55 -44.57 -6.10
N GLU A 492 -67.83 -43.57 -5.61
CA GLU A 492 -67.81 -43.23 -4.18
C GLU A 492 -67.56 -41.72 -3.98
N GLU A 493 -68.18 -41.17 -2.94
CA GLU A 493 -68.44 -39.75 -2.70
C GLU A 493 -67.20 -38.84 -2.66
N ALA A 494 -67.34 -37.64 -3.23
CA ALA A 494 -66.38 -36.56 -3.10
C ALA A 494 -66.49 -35.84 -1.73
N PRO A 495 -65.36 -35.50 -1.07
CA PRO A 495 -65.33 -34.38 -0.15
C PRO A 495 -64.84 -33.10 -0.85
N VAL A 496 -65.55 -32.02 -0.53
CA VAL A 496 -65.37 -30.62 -0.94
C VAL A 496 -63.97 -30.09 -0.61
N LEU A 497 -63.32 -29.45 -1.60
CA LEU A 497 -62.11 -28.63 -1.41
C LEU A 497 -62.47 -27.18 -1.02
N PRO A 498 -61.86 -26.59 0.03
CA PRO A 498 -61.69 -25.15 0.18
C PRO A 498 -60.29 -24.67 -0.30
N PRO A 499 -60.05 -23.34 -0.42
CA PRO A 499 -59.34 -22.74 -1.55
C PRO A 499 -57.82 -22.68 -1.41
N VAL A 500 -57.17 -22.54 -2.56
CA VAL A 500 -55.74 -22.30 -2.75
C VAL A 500 -55.27 -21.09 -1.96
N ALA A 501 -54.35 -21.31 -1.02
CA ALA A 501 -53.49 -20.29 -0.44
C ALA A 501 -52.11 -20.88 -0.12
N SER A 502 -51.08 -20.28 -0.72
CA SER A 502 -49.70 -20.17 -0.23
C SER A 502 -48.95 -21.47 0.12
N ILE A 503 -48.09 -21.90 -0.83
CA ILE A 503 -47.05 -22.91 -0.60
C ILE A 503 -46.12 -22.40 0.52
N THR A 504 -46.24 -23.01 1.70
CA THR A 504 -45.33 -22.86 2.83
C THR A 504 -44.60 -24.19 3.00
N LEU A 505 -43.28 -24.12 3.13
CA LEU A 505 -42.36 -25.25 3.28
C LEU A 505 -42.60 -26.06 4.57
N LEU A 506 -42.18 -27.34 4.50
CA LEU A 506 -41.88 -28.33 5.57
C LEU A 506 -43.04 -29.25 6.01
N PRO A 507 -42.83 -30.48 6.58
CA PRO A 507 -41.67 -31.40 6.73
C PRO A 507 -42.09 -32.87 6.40
N PRO A 508 -41.74 -33.91 7.19
CA PRO A 508 -40.54 -34.77 7.19
C PRO A 508 -40.63 -36.01 6.26
N VAL A 509 -39.48 -36.60 5.94
CA VAL A 509 -39.36 -37.87 5.21
C VAL A 509 -39.91 -39.01 6.09
N VAL A 510 -40.94 -39.70 5.58
CA VAL A 510 -41.44 -40.97 6.14
C VAL A 510 -40.61 -42.10 5.54
N GLU A 511 -39.96 -42.87 6.42
CA GLU A 511 -39.27 -44.11 6.10
C GLU A 511 -40.22 -45.11 5.42
N ILE A 512 -39.82 -45.60 4.25
CA ILE A 512 -40.33 -46.85 3.70
C ILE A 512 -39.23 -47.87 3.91
N LYS A 513 -39.49 -48.87 4.76
CA LYS A 513 -38.62 -50.03 4.95
C LYS A 513 -38.73 -50.94 3.73
N THR A 514 -37.63 -51.09 3.00
CA THR A 514 -37.40 -52.20 2.08
C THR A 514 -36.31 -53.11 2.66
N GLU A 515 -36.62 -54.41 2.74
CA GLU A 515 -35.89 -55.44 3.52
C GLU A 515 -34.52 -55.87 2.95
N ASN A 516 -33.84 -55.03 2.16
CA ASN A 516 -32.49 -55.28 1.64
C ASN A 516 -31.56 -54.06 1.83
N ALA A 517 -31.63 -53.41 2.99
CA ALA A 517 -30.73 -52.29 3.29
C ALA A 517 -29.30 -52.81 3.53
N ILE A 518 -28.37 -52.43 2.65
CA ILE A 518 -26.94 -52.61 2.87
C ILE A 518 -26.55 -51.67 4.02
N ALA A 519 -25.95 -52.19 5.10
CA ALA A 519 -25.42 -51.35 6.16
C ALA A 519 -24.09 -50.73 5.68
N PHE A 520 -24.01 -49.40 5.68
CA PHE A 520 -22.80 -48.66 5.29
C PHE A 520 -22.03 -48.18 6.53
N ALA A 521 -20.72 -48.04 6.39
CA ALA A 521 -19.84 -47.58 7.46
C ALA A 521 -20.16 -46.13 7.92
N ASP A 522 -19.89 -45.82 9.19
CA ASP A 522 -20.09 -44.48 9.77
C ASP A 522 -19.34 -43.42 8.95
N GLY A 523 -20.08 -42.45 8.40
CA GLY A 523 -19.55 -41.36 7.57
C GLY A 523 -20.06 -41.35 6.13
N ILE A 524 -20.68 -42.43 5.66
CA ILE A 524 -21.25 -42.52 4.31
C ILE A 524 -22.74 -42.19 4.34
N VAL A 525 -23.13 -41.08 3.72
CA VAL A 525 -24.53 -40.66 3.60
C VAL A 525 -24.98 -40.83 2.15
N LEU A 526 -25.67 -41.94 1.87
CA LEU A 526 -26.25 -42.22 0.56
C LEU A 526 -27.77 -42.03 0.59
N ASN A 527 -28.34 -41.69 -0.57
CA ASN A 527 -29.78 -41.63 -0.77
C ASN A 527 -30.31 -43.00 -1.26
N ASN A 528 -31.61 -43.23 -1.10
CA ASN A 528 -32.24 -44.52 -1.45
C ASN A 528 -31.94 -44.98 -2.90
N HIS A 529 -31.81 -44.05 -3.86
CA HIS A 529 -31.52 -44.41 -5.25
C HIS A 529 -30.05 -44.81 -5.47
N GLN A 530 -29.13 -44.24 -4.70
CA GLN A 530 -27.71 -44.61 -4.71
C GLN A 530 -27.50 -45.99 -4.06
N GLU A 531 -28.20 -46.28 -2.96
CA GLU A 531 -28.18 -47.59 -2.31
C GLU A 531 -28.77 -48.68 -3.22
N GLU A 532 -29.87 -48.38 -3.90
CA GLU A 532 -30.46 -49.27 -4.91
C GLU A 532 -29.48 -49.53 -6.06
N LEU A 533 -28.79 -48.50 -6.56
CA LEU A 533 -27.81 -48.67 -7.64
C LEU A 533 -26.63 -49.55 -7.20
N LEU A 534 -26.09 -49.33 -5.99
CA LEU A 534 -25.03 -50.17 -5.41
C LEU A 534 -25.48 -51.63 -5.20
N SER A 535 -26.76 -51.84 -4.89
CA SER A 535 -27.36 -53.17 -4.82
C SER A 535 -27.41 -53.84 -6.20
N VAL A 536 -27.75 -53.09 -7.25
CA VAL A 536 -27.72 -53.59 -8.64
C VAL A 536 -26.30 -53.93 -9.08
N PHE A 537 -25.29 -53.16 -8.66
CA PHE A 537 -23.88 -53.51 -8.90
C PHE A 537 -23.50 -54.82 -8.19
N LYS A 538 -23.92 -55.03 -6.94
CA LYS A 538 -23.67 -56.27 -6.19
C LYS A 538 -24.32 -57.49 -6.87
N GLU A 539 -25.53 -57.35 -7.40
CA GLU A 539 -26.23 -58.41 -8.11
C GLU A 539 -25.61 -58.76 -9.48
N ASN A 540 -24.88 -57.83 -10.09
CA ASN A 540 -24.25 -58.00 -11.41
C ASN A 540 -22.71 -58.13 -11.30
N ALA A 541 -22.20 -58.76 -10.24
CA ALA A 541 -20.77 -59.01 -10.05
C ALA A 541 -19.89 -57.75 -10.17
N PHE A 542 -20.37 -56.63 -9.64
CA PHE A 542 -19.69 -55.33 -9.59
C PHE A 542 -19.34 -54.70 -10.95
N SER A 543 -19.96 -55.18 -12.04
CA SER A 543 -19.79 -54.61 -13.38
C SER A 543 -21.14 -54.44 -14.08
N LEU A 544 -21.42 -53.23 -14.57
CA LEU A 544 -22.66 -52.91 -15.27
C LEU A 544 -22.36 -52.20 -16.60
N PRO A 545 -23.02 -52.60 -17.71
CA PRO A 545 -23.00 -51.83 -18.94
C PRO A 545 -23.54 -50.41 -18.73
N ALA A 546 -22.92 -49.42 -19.37
CA ALA A 546 -23.31 -48.01 -19.29
C ALA A 546 -24.77 -47.78 -19.74
N GLU A 547 -25.29 -48.63 -20.64
CA GLU A 547 -26.70 -48.63 -21.03
C GLU A 547 -27.64 -49.04 -19.90
N LYS A 548 -27.27 -50.02 -19.06
CA LYS A 548 -28.09 -50.45 -17.91
C LYS A 548 -28.11 -49.39 -16.82
N VAL A 549 -26.97 -48.76 -16.53
CA VAL A 549 -26.88 -47.64 -15.58
C VAL A 549 -27.66 -46.43 -16.12
N GLY A 550 -27.59 -46.17 -17.43
CA GLY A 550 -28.39 -45.16 -18.11
C GLY A 550 -29.90 -45.42 -18.04
N HIS A 551 -30.34 -46.66 -18.22
CA HIS A 551 -31.74 -47.05 -18.09
C HIS A 551 -32.24 -46.88 -16.65
N PHE A 552 -31.45 -47.34 -15.67
CA PHE A 552 -31.74 -47.19 -14.25
C PHE A 552 -31.90 -45.73 -13.84
N ALA A 553 -31.00 -44.85 -14.30
CA ALA A 553 -31.06 -43.42 -14.04
C ALA A 553 -32.27 -42.78 -14.73
N LYS A 554 -32.56 -43.15 -15.98
CA LYS A 554 -33.68 -42.61 -16.76
C LYS A 554 -35.05 -42.97 -16.18
N GLU A 555 -35.23 -44.21 -15.71
CA GLU A 555 -36.46 -44.65 -15.03
C GLU A 555 -36.73 -43.84 -13.77
N ARG A 556 -35.67 -43.44 -13.06
CA ARG A 556 -35.75 -42.64 -11.82
C ARG A 556 -35.63 -41.13 -12.07
N LYS A 557 -35.63 -40.68 -13.33
CA LYS A 557 -35.46 -39.27 -13.75
C LYS A 557 -34.18 -38.62 -13.20
N LEU A 558 -33.12 -39.39 -13.03
CA LEU A 558 -31.79 -38.94 -12.59
C LEU A 558 -30.82 -38.89 -13.78
N PHE A 559 -29.83 -38.02 -13.72
CA PHE A 559 -28.73 -38.00 -14.69
C PHE A 559 -27.71 -39.06 -14.31
N ARG A 560 -27.37 -39.94 -15.26
CA ARG A 560 -26.42 -41.05 -15.08
C ARG A 560 -25.10 -40.59 -14.46
N ASP A 561 -24.44 -39.62 -15.09
CA ASP A 561 -23.11 -39.18 -14.69
C ASP A 561 -23.14 -38.50 -13.30
N GLN A 562 -24.19 -37.72 -13.02
CA GLN A 562 -24.39 -37.08 -11.72
C GLN A 562 -24.66 -38.11 -10.60
N LEU A 563 -25.36 -39.21 -10.91
CA LEU A 563 -25.61 -40.28 -9.96
C LEU A 563 -24.30 -40.98 -9.59
N ILE A 564 -23.44 -41.29 -10.56
CA ILE A 564 -22.12 -41.90 -10.31
C ILE A 564 -21.19 -40.95 -9.56
N GLU A 565 -21.09 -39.68 -9.98
CA GLU A 565 -20.28 -38.67 -9.29
C GLU A 565 -20.74 -38.46 -7.84
N SER A 566 -22.06 -38.48 -7.58
CA SER A 566 -22.58 -38.31 -6.23
C SER A 566 -22.26 -39.48 -5.31
N ILE A 567 -22.21 -40.72 -5.84
CA ILE A 567 -21.79 -41.91 -5.07
C ILE A 567 -20.30 -41.82 -4.78
N ASN A 568 -19.48 -41.53 -5.80
CA ASN A 568 -18.04 -41.40 -5.66
C ASN A 568 -17.68 -40.29 -4.67
N SER A 569 -18.31 -39.11 -4.76
CA SER A 569 -18.07 -38.01 -3.82
C SER A 569 -18.45 -38.35 -2.38
N SER A 570 -19.49 -39.17 -2.18
CA SER A 570 -19.92 -39.56 -0.83
C SER A 570 -19.02 -40.63 -0.21
N CYS A 571 -18.32 -41.41 -1.04
CA CYS A 571 -17.41 -42.47 -0.58
C CYS A 571 -15.93 -42.03 -0.58
N TYR A 572 -15.60 -40.91 -1.24
CA TYR A 572 -14.21 -40.45 -1.41
C TYR A 572 -13.52 -40.15 -0.09
N GLU A 573 -14.23 -39.57 0.89
CA GLU A 573 -13.63 -39.26 2.20
C GLU A 573 -13.25 -40.52 3.00
N VAL A 574 -13.88 -41.66 2.72
CA VAL A 574 -13.64 -42.94 3.41
C VAL A 574 -12.64 -43.82 2.66
N LEU A 575 -12.68 -43.79 1.32
CA LEU A 575 -11.86 -44.64 0.46
C LEU A 575 -10.56 -43.97 -0.01
N ASP A 576 -10.49 -42.63 0.04
CA ASP A 576 -9.44 -41.80 -0.59
C ASP A 576 -9.27 -42.10 -2.11
N ASP A 577 -10.30 -42.69 -2.73
CA ASP A 577 -10.32 -43.14 -4.12
C ASP A 577 -11.78 -43.23 -4.65
N LEU A 578 -11.94 -43.38 -5.98
CA LEU A 578 -13.23 -43.53 -6.63
C LEU A 578 -13.78 -44.96 -6.41
N LEU A 579 -15.05 -45.07 -6.00
CA LEU A 579 -15.70 -46.35 -5.81
C LEU A 579 -16.11 -46.99 -7.15
N ILE A 580 -16.66 -46.18 -8.05
CA ILE A 580 -17.13 -46.60 -9.38
C ILE A 580 -16.24 -45.94 -10.43
N GLU A 581 -15.61 -46.76 -11.27
CA GLU A 581 -14.80 -46.33 -12.40
C GLU A 581 -15.52 -46.62 -13.73
N GLU A 582 -15.30 -45.76 -14.72
CA GLU A 582 -15.85 -45.91 -16.07
C GLU A 582 -14.75 -46.44 -17.01
N TYR A 583 -14.98 -47.62 -17.59
CA TYR A 583 -14.12 -48.26 -18.58
C TYR A 583 -14.90 -48.51 -19.87
N ASP A 584 -14.59 -47.73 -20.90
CA ASP A 584 -15.25 -47.74 -22.22
C ASP A 584 -16.79 -47.68 -22.10
N ASP A 585 -17.47 -48.81 -22.28
CA ASP A 585 -18.94 -48.92 -22.25
C ASP A 585 -19.47 -49.57 -20.96
N THR A 586 -18.64 -49.67 -19.91
CA THR A 586 -18.99 -50.34 -18.64
C THR A 586 -18.56 -49.53 -17.41
N TYR A 587 -19.36 -49.60 -16.36
CA TYR A 587 -19.00 -49.12 -15.02
C TYR A 587 -18.60 -50.31 -14.15
N THR A 588 -17.51 -50.19 -13.41
CA THR A 588 -17.03 -51.24 -12.51
C THR A 588 -16.77 -50.70 -11.11
N ILE A 589 -17.14 -51.49 -10.10
CA ILE A 589 -16.80 -51.23 -8.71
C ILE A 589 -15.64 -52.14 -8.29
N THR A 590 -14.63 -51.55 -7.66
CA THR A 590 -13.56 -52.32 -7.05
C THR A 590 -14.07 -53.01 -5.79
N GLU A 591 -14.09 -54.35 -5.80
CA GLU A 591 -14.69 -55.16 -4.74
C GLU A 591 -14.08 -54.91 -3.34
N SER A 592 -12.77 -54.63 -3.27
CA SER A 592 -12.09 -54.28 -2.01
C SER A 592 -12.60 -52.95 -1.42
N TYR A 593 -12.96 -52.00 -2.28
CA TYR A 593 -13.52 -50.71 -1.86
C TYR A 593 -14.98 -50.88 -1.44
N PHE A 594 -15.74 -51.71 -2.15
CA PHE A 594 -17.11 -52.05 -1.75
C PHE A 594 -17.18 -52.73 -0.38
N GLN A 595 -16.25 -53.65 -0.07
CA GLN A 595 -16.16 -54.29 1.25
C GLN A 595 -15.71 -53.33 2.37
N THR A 596 -14.99 -52.26 2.03
CA THR A 596 -14.55 -51.25 3.02
C THR A 596 -15.69 -50.33 3.43
N ILE A 597 -16.65 -50.07 2.53
CA ILE A 597 -17.80 -49.20 2.78
C ILE A 597 -19.05 -49.93 3.30
N THR A 598 -19.08 -51.27 3.24
CA THR A 598 -20.21 -52.11 3.69
C THR A 598 -19.86 -52.88 4.96
N VAL A 599 -20.78 -52.92 5.93
CA VAL A 599 -20.59 -53.54 7.27
C VAL A 599 -21.29 -54.89 7.38
#